data_AF-A0A969TWW0-F1
#
_entry.id   AF-A0A969TWW0-F1
#
_cell.length_a   1.000
_cell.length_b   1.000
_cell.length_c   1.000
_cell.angle_alpha   90.00
_cell.angle_beta   90.00
_cell.angle_gamma   90.00
#
_symmetry.space_group_name_H-M   'P 1'
#
loop_
_entity.id
_entity.type
_entity.pdbx_description
1 polymer ?
#
loop_
_entity_poly.entity_id
_entity_poly.type
_entity_poly.pdbx_seq_one_letter_code
_entity_poly.pdbx_strand_id
1 'polypeptide(L)'
;MSLFDEVSRFLETRLEEFLKNNPHLELQALLEQLREQEQDTIRLVSDLEQQKQRLENEILSVAQDIKTWHLRIDKAKAAGRLDLAQAAQEREAALLRQGNQLWGQMEGTRKRILQSQELLRQIQQRKQEVQAKAAQAKTAQAKAQNGC
;
A
#
# COMPACT_ATOMS: atom_id res chain seq x y z
N MET A 1 -38.18 -24.17 -16.06
CA MET A 1 -37.28 -23.00 -16.04
C MET A 1 -38.05 -21.89 -15.36
N SER A 2 -37.44 -21.19 -14.41
CA SER A 2 -38.12 -20.20 -13.57
C SER A 2 -38.29 -18.88 -14.32
N LEU A 3 -39.38 -18.17 -14.07
CA LEU A 3 -39.64 -16.82 -14.60
C LEU A 3 -38.50 -15.83 -14.24
N PHE A 4 -37.79 -16.13 -13.16
CA PHE A 4 -36.59 -15.41 -12.73
C PHE A 4 -35.39 -15.62 -13.67
N ASP A 5 -35.24 -16.81 -14.24
CA ASP A 5 -34.14 -17.14 -15.17
C ASP A 5 -34.32 -16.41 -16.51
N GLU A 6 -35.57 -16.20 -16.95
CA GLU A 6 -35.90 -15.46 -18.17
C GLU A 6 -35.67 -13.95 -18.01
N VAL A 7 -35.96 -13.38 -16.84
CA VAL A 7 -35.69 -11.98 -16.52
C VAL A 7 -34.19 -11.72 -16.40
N SER A 8 -33.44 -12.62 -15.75
CA SER A 8 -31.97 -12.52 -15.67
C SER A 8 -31.33 -12.56 -17.06
N ARG A 9 -31.72 -13.49 -17.93
CA ARG A 9 -31.20 -13.57 -19.32
C ARG A 9 -31.57 -12.35 -20.17
N PHE A 10 -32.77 -11.80 -19.98
CA PHE A 10 -33.20 -10.59 -20.68
C PHE A 10 -32.36 -9.38 -20.28
N LEU A 11 -32.09 -9.22 -18.98
CA LEU A 11 -31.23 -8.13 -18.48
C LEU A 11 -29.79 -8.27 -18.96
N GLU A 12 -29.25 -9.49 -19.00
CA GLU A 12 -27.89 -9.78 -19.48
C GLU A 12 -27.76 -9.46 -20.99
N THR A 13 -28.71 -9.90 -21.81
CA THR A 13 -28.74 -9.61 -23.25
C THR A 13 -28.89 -8.12 -23.54
N ARG A 14 -29.75 -7.42 -22.78
CA ARG A 14 -29.93 -5.97 -22.91
C ARG A 14 -28.73 -5.19 -22.41
N LEU A 15 -28.06 -5.66 -21.38
CA LEU A 15 -26.83 -5.07 -20.88
C LEU A 15 -25.68 -5.23 -21.88
N GLU A 16 -25.54 -6.40 -22.51
CA GLU A 16 -24.55 -6.63 -23.58
C GLU A 16 -24.83 -5.78 -24.81
N GLU A 17 -26.08 -5.71 -25.29
CA GLU A 17 -26.47 -4.78 -26.38
C GLU A 17 -26.23 -3.31 -26.00
N PHE A 18 -26.52 -2.94 -24.75
CA PHE A 18 -26.32 -1.58 -24.26
C PHE A 18 -24.84 -1.21 -24.16
N LEU A 19 -23.97 -2.10 -23.65
CA LEU A 19 -22.52 -1.87 -23.59
C LEU A 19 -21.90 -1.80 -24.99
N LYS A 20 -22.32 -2.68 -25.90
CA LYS A 20 -21.86 -2.71 -27.30
C LYS A 20 -22.23 -1.43 -28.06
N ASN A 21 -23.38 -0.82 -27.74
CA ASN A 21 -23.85 0.44 -28.32
C ASN A 21 -23.35 1.69 -27.56
N ASN A 22 -22.74 1.52 -26.38
CA ASN A 22 -22.29 2.61 -25.53
C ASN A 22 -20.88 2.34 -24.97
N PRO A 23 -19.83 2.25 -25.82
CA PRO A 23 -18.46 1.98 -25.38
C PRO A 23 -17.88 3.04 -24.43
N HIS A 24 -18.54 4.20 -24.34
CA HIS A 24 -18.23 5.22 -23.35
C HIS A 24 -18.58 4.81 -21.90
N LEU A 25 -19.52 3.87 -21.70
CA LEU A 25 -19.90 3.37 -20.38
C LEU A 25 -18.85 2.42 -19.81
N GLU A 26 -18.24 1.56 -20.63
CA GLU A 26 -17.12 0.71 -20.21
C GLU A 26 -15.92 1.56 -19.77
N LEU A 27 -15.61 2.62 -20.53
CA LEU A 27 -14.55 3.57 -20.17
C LEU A 27 -14.89 4.33 -18.87
N GLN A 28 -16.16 4.62 -18.63
CA GLN A 28 -16.60 5.27 -17.39
C GLN A 28 -16.51 4.33 -16.18
N ALA A 29 -16.89 3.05 -16.32
CA ALA A 29 -16.72 2.05 -15.29
C ALA A 29 -15.23 1.82 -14.97
N LEU A 30 -14.38 1.75 -16.00
CA LEU A 30 -12.93 1.63 -15.83
C LEU A 30 -12.32 2.85 -15.12
N LEU A 31 -12.81 4.06 -15.41
CA LEU A 31 -12.38 5.27 -14.70
C LEU A 31 -12.74 5.24 -13.22
N GLU A 32 -13.91 4.72 -12.87
CA GLU A 32 -14.33 4.62 -11.48
C GLU A 32 -13.50 3.58 -10.73
N GLN A 33 -13.24 2.42 -11.34
CA GLN A 33 -12.34 1.42 -10.78
C GLN A 33 -10.92 1.98 -10.56
N LEU A 34 -10.40 2.76 -11.51
CA LEU A 34 -9.08 3.39 -11.36
C LEU A 34 -9.06 4.46 -10.26
N ARG A 35 -10.19 5.16 -10.00
CA ARG A 35 -10.30 6.10 -8.88
C ARG A 35 -10.29 5.37 -7.53
N GLU A 36 -11.02 4.27 -7.42
CA GLU A 36 -11.04 3.45 -6.21
C GLU A 36 -9.65 2.87 -5.92
N GLN A 37 -9.00 2.27 -6.92
CA GLN A 37 -7.63 1.76 -6.81
C GLN A 37 -6.63 2.86 -6.42
N GLU A 38 -6.77 4.07 -6.96
CA GLU A 38 -5.92 5.21 -6.58
C GLU A 38 -6.10 5.56 -5.10
N GLN A 39 -7.35 5.66 -4.63
CA GLN A 39 -7.66 5.98 -3.23
C GLN A 39 -7.13 4.92 -2.26
N ASP A 40 -7.32 3.64 -2.59
CA ASP A 40 -6.83 2.54 -1.75
C ASP A 40 -5.31 2.48 -1.74
N THR A 41 -4.66 2.75 -2.86
CA THR A 41 -3.19 2.80 -2.92
C THR A 41 -2.65 3.99 -2.12
N ILE A 42 -3.33 5.14 -2.12
CA ILE A 42 -2.97 6.29 -1.27
C ILE A 42 -3.07 5.93 0.22
N ARG A 43 -4.17 5.27 0.63
CA ARG A 43 -4.34 4.80 2.02
C ARG A 43 -3.24 3.83 2.41
N LEU A 44 -2.94 2.86 1.55
CA LEU A 44 -1.88 1.89 1.78
C LEU A 44 -0.51 2.56 1.99
N VAL A 45 -0.15 3.54 1.15
CA VAL A 45 1.09 4.30 1.30
C VAL A 45 1.11 5.03 2.65
N SER A 46 0.00 5.67 3.04
CA SER A 46 -0.10 6.36 4.33
C SER A 46 0.07 5.41 5.52
N ASP A 47 -0.57 4.24 5.50
CA ASP A 47 -0.47 3.23 6.55
C ASP A 47 0.95 2.69 6.68
N LEU A 48 1.62 2.45 5.54
CA LEU A 48 3.02 2.00 5.52
C LEU A 48 3.98 3.06 6.06
N GLU A 49 3.76 4.34 5.76
CA GLU A 49 4.56 5.44 6.33
C GLU A 49 4.37 5.53 7.85
N GLN A 50 3.14 5.39 8.34
CA GLN A 50 2.89 5.33 9.79
C GLN A 50 3.53 4.10 10.44
N GLN A 51 3.53 2.95 9.76
CA GLN A 51 4.22 1.75 10.23
C GLN A 51 5.73 1.97 10.30
N LYS A 52 6.33 2.58 9.26
CA LYS A 52 7.75 2.93 9.23
C LYS A 52 8.12 3.83 10.42
N GLN A 53 7.35 4.88 10.68
CA GLN A 53 7.60 5.79 11.80
C GLN A 53 7.53 5.08 13.15
N ARG A 54 6.60 4.15 13.33
CA ARG A 54 6.50 3.33 14.55
C ARG A 54 7.76 2.47 14.74
N LEU A 55 8.20 1.78 13.68
CA LEU A 55 9.42 0.98 13.71
C LEU A 55 10.66 1.82 14.01
N GLU A 56 10.78 3.02 13.42
CA GLU A 56 11.87 3.95 13.72
C GLU A 56 11.90 4.33 15.21
N ASN A 57 10.74 4.67 15.78
CA ASN A 57 10.64 5.00 17.21
C ASN A 57 11.00 3.81 18.12
N GLU A 58 10.57 2.60 17.77
CA GLU A 58 10.91 1.38 18.50
C GLU A 58 12.43 1.09 18.43
N ILE A 59 13.05 1.27 17.26
CA ILE A 59 14.50 1.11 17.07
C ILE A 59 15.27 2.12 17.94
N LEU A 60 14.82 3.39 17.98
CA LEU A 60 15.43 4.42 18.82
C LEU A 60 15.31 4.07 20.31
N SER A 61 14.17 3.55 20.74
CA SER A 61 13.98 3.06 22.12
C SER A 61 14.95 1.94 22.46
N VAL A 62 15.07 0.93 21.59
CA VAL A 62 16.00 -0.19 21.77
C VAL A 62 17.46 0.29 21.81
N ALA A 63 17.83 1.25 20.95
CA ALA A 63 19.17 1.83 20.96
C ALA A 63 19.50 2.53 22.30
N GLN A 64 18.53 3.24 22.87
CA GLN A 64 18.69 3.89 24.18
C GLN A 64 18.82 2.87 25.32
N ASP A 65 18.08 1.76 25.24
CA ASP A 65 18.20 0.66 26.20
C ASP A 65 19.57 -0.02 26.09
N ILE A 66 20.06 -0.29 24.87
CA ILE A 66 21.41 -0.84 24.64
C ILE A 66 22.46 0.05 25.31
N LYS A 67 22.42 1.37 25.08
CA LYS A 67 23.34 2.33 25.72
C LYS A 67 23.28 2.24 27.26
N THR A 68 22.09 2.10 27.82
CA THR A 68 21.89 1.98 29.27
C THR A 68 22.50 0.69 29.82
N TRP A 69 22.29 -0.44 29.14
CA TRP A 69 22.86 -1.72 29.54
C TRP A 69 24.37 -1.77 29.35
N HIS A 70 24.90 -1.15 28.30
CA HIS A 70 26.33 -0.99 28.08
C HIS A 70 27.02 -0.31 29.28
N LEU A 71 26.47 0.83 29.73
CA LEU A 71 26.99 1.54 30.90
C LEU A 71 26.93 0.68 32.19
N ARG A 72 25.88 -0.15 32.34
CA ARG A 72 25.76 -1.08 33.48
C ARG A 72 26.83 -2.16 33.44
N ILE A 73 27.16 -2.67 32.27
CA ILE A 73 28.24 -3.66 32.08
C ILE A 73 29.58 -3.05 32.53
N ASP A 74 29.89 -1.83 32.06
CA ASP A 74 31.13 -1.14 32.44
C ASP A 74 31.21 -0.91 33.94
N LYS A 75 30.11 -0.47 34.56
CA LYS A 75 30.04 -0.26 36.02
C LYS A 75 30.23 -1.57 36.79
N ALA A 76 29.61 -2.67 36.36
CA ALA A 76 29.73 -3.97 37.00
C ALA A 76 31.17 -4.52 36.89
N LYS A 77 31.79 -4.37 35.72
CA LYS A 77 33.20 -4.74 35.49
C LYS A 77 34.13 -3.92 36.38
N ALA A 78 33.96 -2.61 36.43
CA ALA A 78 34.75 -1.72 37.28
C ALA A 78 34.63 -2.07 38.78
N ALA A 79 33.47 -2.56 39.21
CA ALA A 79 33.23 -3.01 40.58
C ALA A 79 33.66 -4.47 40.85
N GLY A 80 34.26 -5.17 39.88
CA GLY A 80 34.67 -6.58 40.02
C GLY A 80 33.50 -7.57 40.11
N ARG A 81 32.26 -7.14 39.82
CA ARG A 81 31.04 -7.96 39.85
C ARG A 81 30.79 -8.60 38.49
N LEU A 82 31.62 -9.59 38.16
CA LEU A 82 31.58 -10.27 36.85
C LEU A 82 30.27 -11.02 36.60
N ASP A 83 29.63 -11.51 37.67
CA ASP A 83 28.30 -12.13 37.64
C ASP A 83 27.24 -11.16 37.07
N LEU A 84 27.24 -9.92 37.57
CA LEU A 84 26.34 -8.87 37.11
C LEU A 84 26.70 -8.38 35.70
N ALA A 85 28.00 -8.31 35.40
CA ALA A 85 28.46 -7.93 34.07
C ALA A 85 28.00 -8.93 33.00
N GLN A 86 28.10 -10.23 33.28
CA GLN A 86 27.66 -11.28 32.36
C GLN A 86 26.15 -11.23 32.11
N ALA A 87 25.34 -11.13 33.18
CA ALA A 87 23.89 -11.01 33.04
C ALA A 87 23.47 -9.75 32.23
N ALA A 88 24.18 -8.63 32.43
CA ALA A 88 23.94 -7.41 31.68
C ALA A 88 24.35 -7.54 30.20
N GLN A 89 25.44 -8.26 29.89
CA GLN A 89 25.87 -8.56 28.52
C GLN A 89 24.86 -9.43 27.77
N GLU A 90 24.29 -10.45 28.43
CA GLU A 90 23.24 -11.28 27.84
C GLU A 90 22.01 -10.44 27.47
N ARG A 91 21.64 -9.49 28.34
CA ARG A 91 20.54 -8.56 28.09
C ARG A 91 20.83 -7.61 26.94
N GLU A 92 22.03 -7.02 26.87
CA GLU A 92 22.46 -6.18 25.76
C GLU A 92 22.44 -6.96 24.43
N ALA A 93 22.95 -8.19 24.41
CA ALA A 93 22.92 -9.04 23.23
C ALA A 93 21.49 -9.37 22.77
N ALA A 94 20.55 -9.56 23.70
CA ALA A 94 19.14 -9.73 23.37
C ALA A 94 18.53 -8.48 22.72
N LEU A 95 18.85 -7.30 23.25
CA LEU A 95 18.40 -6.02 22.69
C LEU A 95 18.99 -5.77 21.30
N LEU A 96 20.27 -6.10 21.07
CA LEU A 96 20.89 -6.01 19.74
C LEU A 96 20.19 -6.90 18.72
N ARG A 97 19.84 -8.14 19.10
CA ARG A 97 19.06 -9.04 18.22
C ARG A 97 17.67 -8.47 17.92
N GLN A 98 16.99 -7.92 18.93
CA GLN A 98 15.70 -7.26 18.75
C GLN A 98 15.81 -6.06 17.80
N GLY A 99 16.81 -5.20 17.99
CA GLY A 99 17.07 -4.05 17.11
C GLY A 99 17.28 -4.48 15.66
N ASN A 100 18.06 -5.54 15.44
CA ASN A 100 18.28 -6.09 14.09
C ASN A 100 16.99 -6.62 13.45
N GLN A 101 16.10 -7.25 14.22
CA GLN A 101 14.80 -7.70 13.73
C GLN A 101 13.90 -6.52 13.33
N LEU A 102 13.82 -5.49 14.17
CA LEU A 102 13.06 -4.28 13.87
C LEU A 102 13.60 -3.56 12.63
N TRP A 103 14.93 -3.48 12.48
CA TRP A 103 15.57 -2.93 11.30
C TRP A 103 15.18 -3.69 10.02
N GLY A 104 15.20 -5.03 10.06
CA GLY A 104 14.76 -5.86 8.94
C GLY A 104 13.30 -5.60 8.54
N GLN A 105 12.41 -5.44 9.52
CA GLN A 105 11.01 -5.09 9.27
C GLN A 105 10.86 -3.70 8.66
N MET A 106 11.63 -2.72 9.14
CA MET A 106 11.61 -1.35 8.64
C MET A 106 12.08 -1.29 7.18
N GLU A 107 13.17 -2.00 6.84
CA GLU A 107 13.65 -2.09 5.46
C GLU A 107 12.64 -2.80 4.53
N GLY A 108 11.96 -3.84 5.02
CA GLY A 108 10.85 -4.47 4.30
C GLY A 108 9.69 -3.50 4.05
N THR A 109 9.32 -2.71 5.06
CA THR A 109 8.27 -1.68 4.97
C THR A 109 8.67 -0.59 3.97
N ARG A 110 9.92 -0.12 4.01
CA ARG A 110 10.47 0.87 3.07
C ARG A 110 10.40 0.40 1.62
N LYS A 111 10.73 -0.86 1.35
CA LYS A 111 10.60 -1.45 0.00
C LYS A 111 9.14 -1.46 -0.47
N ARG A 112 8.20 -1.82 0.41
CA ARG A 112 6.76 -1.82 0.10
C ARG A 112 6.22 -0.42 -0.18
N ILE A 113 6.71 0.60 0.53
CA ILE A 113 6.38 2.02 0.25
C ILE A 113 6.77 2.37 -1.19
N LEU A 114 8.01 2.10 -1.58
CA LEU A 114 8.49 2.41 -2.93
C LEU A 114 7.68 1.70 -4.01
N GLN A 115 7.37 0.41 -3.81
CA GLN A 115 6.52 -0.36 -4.73
C GLN A 115 5.10 0.22 -4.84
N SER A 116 4.52 0.65 -3.72
CA SER A 116 3.17 1.20 -3.68
C SER A 116 3.11 2.60 -4.32
N GLN A 117 4.16 3.40 -4.17
CA GLN A 117 4.30 4.70 -4.84
C GLN A 117 4.42 4.54 -6.37
N GLU A 118 5.19 3.55 -6.82
CA GLU A 118 5.28 3.26 -8.26
C GLU A 118 3.95 2.75 -8.82
N LEU A 119 3.24 1.90 -8.08
CA LEU A 119 1.87 1.47 -8.45
C LEU A 119 0.93 2.66 -8.57
N LEU A 120 0.95 3.59 -7.60
CA LEU A 120 0.13 4.80 -7.63
C LEU A 120 0.40 5.62 -8.90
N ARG A 121 1.66 5.81 -9.26
CA ARG A 121 2.06 6.52 -10.48
C ARG A 121 1.50 5.84 -11.74
N GLN A 122 1.54 4.51 -11.80
CA GLN A 122 0.99 3.75 -12.92
C GLN A 122 -0.54 3.86 -13.00
N ILE A 123 -1.25 3.80 -11.88
CA ILE A 123 -2.71 4.02 -11.82
C ILE A 123 -3.06 5.42 -12.31
N GLN A 124 -2.33 6.44 -11.88
CA GLN A 124 -2.53 7.83 -12.31
C GLN A 124 -2.32 8.01 -13.81
N GLN A 125 -1.25 7.43 -14.36
CA GLN A 125 -1.01 7.45 -15.81
C GLN A 125 -2.15 6.75 -16.56
N ARG A 126 -2.55 5.56 -16.11
CA ARG A 126 -3.62 4.79 -16.74
C ARG A 126 -4.96 5.54 -16.70
N LYS A 127 -5.26 6.21 -15.59
CA LYS A 127 -6.45 7.06 -15.43
C LYS A 127 -6.47 8.20 -16.43
N GLN A 128 -5.33 8.89 -16.64
CA GLN A 128 -5.22 9.94 -17.65
C GLN A 128 -5.45 9.42 -19.06
N GLU A 129 -4.85 8.26 -19.41
CA GLU A 129 -5.04 7.62 -20.72
C GLU A 129 -6.50 7.25 -20.97
N VAL A 130 -7.17 6.63 -19.99
CA VAL A 130 -8.58 6.24 -20.11
C VAL A 130 -9.48 7.47 -20.17
N GLN A 131 -9.17 8.54 -19.44
CA GLN A 131 -9.93 9.79 -19.49
C GLN A 131 -9.82 10.45 -20.87
N ALA A 132 -8.63 10.48 -21.47
CA ALA A 132 -8.43 11.00 -22.81
C ALA A 132 -9.22 10.19 -23.85
N LYS A 133 -9.19 8.84 -23.76
CA LYS A 133 -9.95 7.95 -24.64
C LYS A 133 -11.46 8.14 -24.48
N ALA A 134 -11.95 8.30 -23.26
CA ALA A 134 -13.37 8.55 -22.98
C ALA A 134 -13.83 9.88 -23.59
N ALA A 135 -13.01 10.94 -23.52
CA ALA A 135 -13.31 12.24 -24.13
C ALA A 135 -13.33 12.17 -25.68
N GLN A 136 -12.38 11.44 -26.28
CA GLN A 136 -12.35 11.20 -27.72
C GLN A 136 -13.58 10.42 -28.20
N ALA A 137 -13.96 9.34 -27.50
CA ALA A 137 -15.14 8.54 -27.83
C ALA A 137 -16.44 9.36 -27.76
N LYS A 138 -16.61 10.20 -26.73
CA LYS A 138 -17.76 11.12 -26.62
C LYS A 138 -17.81 12.13 -27.77
N THR A 139 -16.66 12.67 -28.16
CA THR A 139 -16.57 13.64 -29.28
C THR A 139 -16.89 12.99 -30.62
N ALA A 140 -16.42 11.76 -30.85
CA ALA A 140 -16.72 11.00 -32.06
C ALA A 140 -18.21 10.65 -32.16
N GLN A 141 -18.83 10.26 -31.04
CA GLN A 141 -20.27 9.96 -30.97
C GLN A 141 -21.12 11.22 -31.23
N ALA A 142 -20.76 12.37 -30.67
CA ALA A 142 -21.47 13.64 -30.92
C ALA A 142 -21.37 14.10 -32.38
N LYS A 143 -20.23 13.89 -33.05
CA LYS A 143 -20.06 14.19 -34.48
C LYS A 143 -20.87 13.25 -35.38
N ALA A 144 -20.99 11.97 -35.01
CA ALA A 144 -21.81 11.01 -35.75
C ALA A 144 -23.31 11.31 -35.64
N GLN A 145 -23.77 11.86 -34.51
CA GLN A 145 -25.18 12.22 -34.28
C GLN A 145 -25.60 13.55 -34.92
N ASN A 146 -24.69 14.51 -35.08
CA ASN A 146 -24.96 15.81 -35.71
C ASN A 146 -24.75 15.83 -37.25
N GLY A 147 -24.44 14.67 -37.85
CA GLY A 147 -24.15 14.52 -39.29
C GLY A 147 -25.24 13.83 -40.11
N CYS A 148 -26.46 13.68 -39.58
CA CYS A 148 -27.65 13.24 -40.31
C CYS A 148 -28.65 14.38 -40.45
#